data_AF-K2G3V7-F1
#
_entry.id   AF-K2G3V7-F1
#
_cell.length_a   1.000
_cell.length_b   1.000
_cell.length_c   1.000
_cell.angle_alpha   90.00
_cell.angle_beta   90.00
_cell.angle_gamma   90.00
#
_symmetry.space_group_name_H-M   'P 1'
#
loop_
_entity.id
_entity.type
_entity.pdbx_description
1 polymer ?
#
loop_
_entity_poly.entity_id
_entity_poly.type
_entity_poly.pdbx_seq_one_letter_code
_entity_poly.pdbx_strand_id
1 'polypeptide(L)'
;MSALHKLIELTQLNRELDPYYEWVKSEESFDLVIWEIDEAKEEYDKENYSELEKEIWDIYWNLLILTNKLEDEGKINKEAAFESIYNKMIKRKSFLLEWKKATKEEAMLIWNNAKRKEWYEESRLWNT
;
A
#
# COMPACT_ATOMS: atom_id res chain seq x y z
N MET A 1 -22.21 -0.33 -0.62
CA MET A 1 -20.87 -0.84 -0.95
C MET A 1 -20.03 0.31 -1.50
N SER A 2 -18.87 0.60 -0.91
CA SER A 2 -18.02 1.71 -1.37
C SER A 2 -17.31 1.38 -2.69
N ALA A 3 -16.82 2.40 -3.40
CA ALA A 3 -16.06 2.21 -4.65
C ALA A 3 -14.84 1.30 -4.46
N LEU A 4 -14.12 1.43 -3.33
CA LEU A 4 -12.99 0.57 -2.99
C LEU A 4 -13.36 -0.91 -2.88
N HIS A 5 -14.51 -1.23 -2.27
CA HIS A 5 -14.97 -2.62 -2.19
C HIS A 5 -15.23 -3.21 -3.58
N LYS A 6 -15.87 -2.45 -4.48
CA LYS A 6 -16.11 -2.88 -5.87
C LYS A 6 -14.79 -3.13 -6.62
N LEU A 7 -13.78 -2.29 -6.40
CA LEU A 7 -12.46 -2.45 -7.00
C LEU A 7 -11.78 -3.73 -6.51
N ILE A 8 -11.81 -4.00 -5.21
CA ILE A 8 -11.25 -5.23 -4.63
C ILE A 8 -11.97 -6.47 -5.20
N GLU A 9 -13.29 -6.45 -5.29
CA GLU A 9 -14.08 -7.53 -5.93
C GLU A 9 -13.65 -7.74 -7.39
N LEU A 10 -13.50 -6.66 -8.15
CA LEU A 10 -13.02 -6.74 -9.54
C LEU A 10 -11.61 -7.34 -9.63
N THR A 11 -10.71 -7.05 -8.68
CA THR A 11 -9.38 -7.68 -8.68
C THR A 11 -9.41 -9.18 -8.41
N GLN A 12 -10.42 -9.68 -7.66
CA GLN A 12 -10.62 -11.13 -7.50
C GLN A 12 -11.12 -11.75 -8.81
N LEU A 13 -12.05 -11.08 -9.50
CA LEU A 13 -12.48 -11.51 -10.83
C LEU A 13 -11.31 -11.51 -11.83
N ASN A 14 -10.43 -10.51 -11.78
CA ASN A 14 -9.23 -10.47 -12.63
C ASN A 14 -8.31 -11.66 -12.32
N ARG A 15 -8.05 -11.93 -11.04
CA ARG A 15 -7.25 -13.07 -10.59
C ARG A 15 -7.79 -14.41 -11.10
N GLU A 16 -9.11 -14.55 -11.20
CA GLU A 16 -9.77 -15.79 -11.63
C GLU A 16 -9.95 -15.92 -13.15
N LEU A 17 -10.19 -14.80 -13.85
CA LEU A 17 -10.73 -14.83 -15.22
C LEU A 17 -9.77 -14.24 -16.27
N ASP A 18 -8.80 -13.41 -15.87
CA ASP A 18 -7.88 -12.79 -16.81
C ASP A 18 -6.74 -13.75 -17.16
N PRO A 19 -6.64 -14.21 -18.43
CA PRO A 19 -5.54 -15.09 -18.82
C PRO A 19 -4.19 -14.38 -18.68
N TYR A 20 -4.10 -13.06 -18.84
CA TYR A 20 -2.84 -12.34 -18.68
C TYR A 20 -2.34 -12.43 -17.24
N TYR A 21 -3.25 -12.39 -16.26
CA TYR A 21 -2.92 -12.62 -14.87
C TYR A 21 -2.18 -13.95 -14.72
N GLU A 22 -2.62 -15.07 -15.31
CA GLU A 22 -1.97 -16.37 -15.16
C GLU A 22 -0.46 -16.37 -15.53
N TRP A 23 -0.08 -15.62 -16.58
CA TRP A 23 1.30 -15.62 -17.10
C TRP A 23 2.26 -14.72 -16.35
N VAL A 24 1.75 -13.68 -15.70
CA VAL A 24 2.55 -12.65 -15.03
C VAL A 24 2.91 -13.10 -13.61
N LYS A 25 4.17 -12.92 -13.18
CA LYS A 25 4.56 -13.15 -11.78
C LYS A 25 4.61 -11.83 -11.02
N SER A 26 4.81 -11.92 -9.72
CA SER A 26 4.93 -10.75 -8.86
C SER A 26 6.14 -9.87 -9.21
N GLU A 27 7.20 -10.42 -9.79
CA GLU A 27 8.37 -9.66 -10.25
C GLU A 27 8.00 -8.71 -11.38
N GLU A 28 7.38 -9.21 -12.46
CA GLU A 28 6.91 -8.35 -13.55
C GLU A 28 5.80 -7.38 -13.07
N SER A 29 4.99 -7.79 -12.08
CA SER A 29 4.00 -6.89 -11.47
C SER A 29 4.63 -5.74 -10.69
N PHE A 30 5.84 -5.92 -10.12
CA PHE A 30 6.58 -4.82 -9.48
C PHE A 30 7.03 -3.80 -10.53
N ASP A 31 7.56 -4.27 -11.66
CA ASP A 31 8.02 -3.40 -12.74
C ASP A 31 6.87 -2.53 -13.28
N LEU A 32 5.67 -3.10 -13.42
CA LEU A 32 4.48 -2.34 -13.78
C LEU A 32 4.19 -1.24 -12.77
N VAL A 33 4.13 -1.55 -11.46
CA VAL A 33 3.88 -0.51 -10.44
C VAL A 33 4.93 0.60 -10.47
N ILE A 34 6.20 0.26 -10.68
CA ILE A 34 7.28 1.26 -10.78
C ILE A 34 7.07 2.15 -12.01
N TRP A 35 6.72 1.55 -13.15
CA TRP A 35 6.47 2.26 -14.40
C TRP A 35 5.32 3.27 -14.25
N GLU A 36 4.17 2.86 -13.68
CA GLU A 36 3.03 3.78 -13.43
C GLU A 36 3.41 4.94 -12.49
N ILE A 37 4.30 4.69 -11.51
CA ILE A 37 4.81 5.73 -10.60
C ILE A 37 5.66 6.74 -11.38
N ASP A 38 6.50 6.27 -12.30
CA ASP A 38 7.33 7.13 -13.13
C ASP A 38 6.45 7.96 -14.09
N GLU A 39 5.43 7.38 -14.72
CA GLU A 39 4.47 8.11 -15.56
C GLU A 39 3.69 9.16 -14.77
N ALA A 40 3.17 8.81 -13.57
CA ALA A 40 2.54 9.77 -12.68
C ALA A 40 3.50 10.92 -12.33
N LYS A 41 4.79 10.62 -12.09
CA LYS A 41 5.77 11.66 -11.79
C LYS A 41 6.02 12.59 -12.98
N GLU A 42 6.08 12.05 -14.19
CA GLU A 42 6.21 12.84 -15.41
C GLU A 42 5.01 13.77 -15.62
N GLU A 43 3.78 13.26 -15.49
CA GLU A 43 2.58 14.06 -15.69
C GLU A 43 2.41 15.14 -14.60
N TYR A 44 2.84 14.86 -13.37
CA TYR A 44 2.96 15.87 -12.32
C TYR A 44 3.92 17.00 -12.72
N ASP A 45 5.09 16.67 -13.26
CA ASP A 45 6.10 17.66 -13.67
C ASP A 45 5.63 18.49 -14.88
N LYS A 46 4.78 17.92 -15.73
CA LYS A 46 4.11 18.60 -16.86
C LYS A 46 2.89 19.42 -16.42
N GLU A 47 2.53 19.41 -15.13
CA GLU A 47 1.27 19.97 -14.57
C GLU A 47 0.01 19.43 -15.28
N ASN A 48 0.09 18.23 -15.85
CA ASN A 48 -1.00 17.60 -16.58
C ASN A 48 -1.88 16.78 -15.63
N TYR A 49 -2.63 17.47 -14.78
CA TYR A 49 -3.39 16.83 -13.70
C TYR A 49 -4.48 15.86 -14.18
N SER A 50 -4.94 16.00 -15.43
CA SER A 50 -5.94 15.08 -15.99
C SER A 50 -5.34 13.73 -16.37
N GLU A 51 -4.10 13.68 -16.85
CA GLU A 51 -3.41 12.40 -17.10
C GLU A 51 -2.83 11.87 -15.79
N LEU A 52 -2.28 12.73 -14.92
CA LEU A 52 -1.86 12.33 -13.58
C LEU A 52 -2.97 11.57 -12.82
N GLU A 53 -4.23 12.03 -12.92
CA GLU A 53 -5.35 11.34 -12.28
C GLU A 53 -5.49 9.88 -12.79
N LYS A 54 -5.26 9.63 -14.08
CA LYS A 54 -5.29 8.29 -14.67
C LYS A 54 -4.13 7.44 -14.17
N GLU A 55 -2.91 8.00 -14.18
CA GLU A 55 -1.74 7.26 -13.68
C GLU A 55 -1.91 6.88 -12.20
N ILE A 56 -2.55 7.74 -11.40
CA ILE A 56 -2.90 7.38 -10.02
C ILE A 56 -3.88 6.20 -9.97
N TRP A 57 -4.85 6.10 -10.88
CA TRP A 57 -5.76 4.95 -10.97
C TRP A 57 -4.97 3.68 -11.31
N ASP A 58 -4.06 3.76 -12.26
CA ASP A 58 -3.26 2.63 -12.73
C ASP A 58 -2.26 2.16 -11.67
N ILE A 59 -1.67 3.06 -10.87
CA ILE A 59 -0.90 2.70 -9.66
C ILE A 59 -1.76 1.89 -8.69
N TYR A 60 -2.99 2.32 -8.38
CA TYR A 60 -3.85 1.59 -7.45
C TYR A 60 -4.23 0.21 -7.98
N TRP A 61 -4.55 0.10 -9.27
CA TRP A 61 -4.86 -1.16 -9.92
C TRP A 61 -3.67 -2.11 -9.84
N ASN A 62 -2.51 -1.69 -10.35
CA ASN A 62 -1.30 -2.52 -10.39
C ASN A 62 -0.81 -2.89 -8.99
N LEU A 63 -0.94 -2.01 -7.99
CA LEU A 63 -0.60 -2.33 -6.61
C LEU A 63 -1.50 -3.43 -6.02
N LEU A 64 -2.80 -3.42 -6.33
CA LEU A 64 -3.73 -4.48 -5.89
C LEU A 64 -3.42 -5.81 -6.59
N ILE A 65 -3.12 -5.77 -7.90
CA ILE A 65 -2.70 -6.95 -8.68
C ILE A 65 -1.40 -7.53 -8.12
N LEU A 66 -0.38 -6.71 -7.88
CA LEU A 66 0.87 -7.11 -7.25
C LEU A 66 0.63 -7.75 -5.87
N THR A 67 -0.25 -7.18 -5.06
CA THR A 67 -0.57 -7.72 -3.74
C THR A 67 -1.21 -9.10 -3.83
N ASN A 68 -2.14 -9.30 -4.77
CA ASN A 68 -2.70 -10.62 -5.03
C ASN A 68 -1.59 -11.58 -5.50
N LYS A 69 -0.73 -11.18 -6.44
CA LYS A 69 0.37 -12.02 -6.94
C LYS A 69 1.34 -12.47 -5.86
N LEU A 70 1.72 -11.58 -4.96
CA LEU A 70 2.57 -11.93 -3.82
C LEU A 70 1.88 -12.95 -2.89
N GLU A 71 0.56 -12.89 -2.76
CA GLU A 71 -0.23 -13.86 -2.00
C GLU A 71 -0.37 -15.21 -2.75
N ASP A 72 -0.65 -15.20 -4.05
CA ASP A 72 -0.65 -16.41 -4.92
C ASP A 72 0.67 -17.18 -4.80
N GLU A 73 1.79 -16.46 -4.74
CA GLU A 73 3.13 -17.04 -4.63
C GLU A 73 3.53 -17.39 -3.18
N GLY A 74 2.64 -17.20 -2.20
CA GLY A 74 2.91 -17.50 -0.79
C GLY A 74 3.96 -16.61 -0.14
N LYS A 75 4.32 -15.48 -0.76
CA LYS A 75 5.30 -14.51 -0.24
C LYS A 75 4.72 -13.65 0.88
N ILE A 76 3.42 -13.35 0.81
CA ILE A 76 2.70 -12.60 1.83
C ILE A 76 1.33 -13.22 2.13
N ASN A 77 0.72 -12.81 3.24
CA ASN A 77 -0.72 -12.97 3.48
C ASN A 77 -1.37 -11.58 3.37
N LYS A 78 -2.28 -11.38 2.41
CA LYS A 78 -2.83 -10.06 2.09
C LYS A 78 -3.62 -9.48 3.27
N GLU A 79 -4.43 -10.29 3.93
CA GLU A 79 -5.24 -9.87 5.07
C GLU A 79 -4.36 -9.44 6.26
N ALA A 80 -3.34 -10.23 6.57
CA ALA A 80 -2.37 -9.91 7.60
C ALA A 80 -1.58 -8.64 7.27
N ALA A 81 -1.30 -8.36 5.99
CA ALA A 81 -0.65 -7.14 5.55
C ALA A 81 -1.55 -5.91 5.81
N PHE A 82 -2.84 -5.96 5.45
CA PHE A 82 -3.77 -4.86 5.73
C PHE A 82 -3.97 -4.62 7.22
N GLU A 83 -4.15 -5.68 7.99
CA GLU A 83 -4.27 -5.60 9.46
C GLU A 83 -2.99 -5.04 10.08
N SER A 84 -1.82 -5.42 9.59
CA SER A 84 -0.53 -4.89 10.03
C SER A 84 -0.40 -3.39 9.73
N ILE A 85 -0.84 -2.93 8.55
CA ILE A 85 -0.83 -1.51 8.22
C ILE A 85 -1.76 -0.74 9.16
N TYR A 86 -2.99 -1.23 9.37
CA TYR A 86 -3.94 -0.60 10.30
C TYR A 86 -3.33 -0.44 11.70
N ASN A 87 -2.85 -1.55 12.27
CA ASN A 87 -2.24 -1.57 13.61
C ASN A 87 -1.00 -0.66 13.73
N LYS A 88 -0.20 -0.57 12.68
CA LYS A 88 0.96 0.31 12.60
C LYS A 88 0.55 1.78 12.55
N MET A 89 -0.48 2.10 11.77
CA MET A 89 -0.94 3.47 11.59
C MET A 89 -1.66 4.02 12.83
N ILE A 90 -2.47 3.23 13.53
CA ILE A 90 -3.10 3.67 14.78
C ILE A 90 -2.07 3.94 15.89
N LYS A 91 -0.92 3.25 15.88
CA LYS A 91 0.18 3.52 16.81
C LYS A 91 0.96 4.78 16.41
N ARG A 92 1.35 4.88 15.14
CA ARG A 92 2.21 5.99 14.63
C ARG A 92 1.46 7.30 14.43
N LYS A 93 0.13 7.25 14.36
CA LYS A 93 -0.77 8.40 14.26
C LYS A 93 -1.84 8.37 15.35
N SER A 94 -1.48 7.99 16.58
CA SER A 94 -2.42 7.82 17.70
C SER A 94 -3.28 9.06 17.98
N PHE A 95 -2.78 10.26 17.66
CA PHE A 95 -3.54 11.51 17.75
C PHE A 95 -4.86 11.51 16.94
N LEU A 96 -4.96 10.67 15.90
CA LEU A 96 -6.20 10.50 15.13
C LEU A 96 -7.31 9.84 15.97
N LEU A 97 -6.96 8.90 16.85
CA LEU A 97 -7.92 8.24 17.74
C LEU A 97 -8.41 9.17 18.86
N GLU A 98 -7.59 10.13 19.23
CA GLU A 98 -7.92 11.20 20.18
C GLU A 98 -8.71 12.34 19.51
N TRP A 99 -9.02 12.24 18.21
CA TRP A 99 -9.64 13.30 17.41
C TRP A 99 -8.90 14.64 17.52
N LYS A 100 -7.59 14.59 17.77
CA LYS A 100 -6.73 15.76 17.97
C LYS A 100 -6.06 16.15 16.66
N LYS A 101 -6.13 17.44 16.32
CA LYS A 101 -5.26 18.02 15.30
C LYS A 101 -3.88 18.30 15.91
N ALA A 102 -2.92 17.43 15.66
CA ALA A 102 -1.54 17.62 16.09
C ALA A 102 -0.82 18.68 15.23
N THR A 103 0.09 19.42 15.86
CA THR A 103 1.10 20.21 15.13
C THR A 103 2.06 19.28 14.37
N LYS A 104 2.82 19.84 13.42
CA LYS A 104 3.83 19.07 12.67
C LYS A 104 4.85 18.43 13.62
N GLU A 105 5.32 19.18 14.61
CA GLU A 105 6.32 18.78 15.59
C GLU A 105 5.78 17.66 16.49
N GLU A 106 4.55 17.80 17.00
CA GLU A 106 3.89 16.76 17.79
C GLU A 106 3.69 15.48 16.97
N ALA A 107 3.17 15.59 15.74
CA ALA A 107 2.93 14.44 14.86
C ALA A 107 4.24 13.69 14.54
N MET A 108 5.32 14.42 14.28
CA MET A 108 6.65 13.85 14.08
C MET A 108 7.18 13.15 15.35
N LEU A 109 7.00 13.77 16.52
CA LEU A 109 7.42 13.18 17.79
C LEU A 109 6.69 11.86 18.07
N ILE A 110 5.36 11.83 17.87
CA ILE A 110 4.53 10.63 18.02
C ILE A 110 5.00 9.54 17.07
N TRP A 111 5.17 9.87 15.78
CA TRP A 111 5.61 8.94 14.76
C TRP A 111 6.97 8.31 15.09
N ASN A 112 7.96 9.15 15.44
CA ASN A 112 9.31 8.69 15.75
C ASN A 112 9.37 7.87 17.05
N ASN A 113 8.58 8.23 18.06
CA ASN A 113 8.46 7.45 19.29
C ASN A 113 7.87 6.05 19.03
N ALA A 114 6.80 5.96 18.25
CA ALA A 114 6.20 4.68 17.87
C ALA A 114 7.20 3.82 17.08
N LYS A 115 7.88 4.40 16.08
CA LYS A 115 8.94 3.70 15.31
C LYS A 115 10.06 3.15 16.19
N ARG A 116 10.52 3.92 17.18
CA ARG A 116 11.58 3.48 18.10
C ARG A 116 11.13 2.31 18.98
N LYS A 117 9.88 2.31 19.46
CA LYS A 117 9.32 1.22 20.25
C LYS A 117 9.22 -0.07 19.44
N GLU A 118 8.71 0.01 18.21
CA GLU A 118 8.66 -1.13 17.27
C GLU A 118 10.05 -1.75 17.05
N TRP A 119 11.05 -0.91 16.74
CA TRP A 119 12.43 -1.37 16.57
C TRP A 119 12.99 -2.08 17.81
N TYR A 120 12.69 -1.56 19.00
CA TYR A 120 13.13 -2.17 20.25
C TYR A 120 12.44 -3.51 20.53
N GLU A 121 11.15 -3.62 20.26
CA GLU A 121 10.36 -4.86 20.39
C GLU A 121 10.84 -5.92 19.40
N GLU A 122 11.01 -5.56 18.12
CA GLU A 122 11.55 -6.44 17.09
C GLU A 122 12.96 -6.92 17.46
N SER A 123 13.86 -6.01 17.85
CA SER A 123 15.23 -6.35 18.24
C SER A 123 15.31 -7.32 19.42
N ARG A 124 14.33 -7.34 20.34
CA ARG A 124 14.31 -8.32 21.45
C ARG A 124 13.93 -9.71 20.98
N LEU A 125 13.05 -9.84 19.99
CA LEU A 125 12.62 -11.14 19.44
C LEU A 125 13.74 -11.84 18.67
N TRP A 126 14.67 -11.08 18.08
CA TRP A 126 15.85 -11.65 17.39
C TRP A 126 17.00 -12.02 18.35
N ASN A 127 16.91 -11.64 19.63
CA ASN A 127 17.94 -11.89 20.65
C ASN A 127 17.52 -12.96 21.68
N THR A 128 16.43 -13.70 21.42
CA THR A 128 15.91 -14.82 22.22
C THR A 128 15.82 -16.08 21.36
#